data_AF-L8JKJ2-F1
#
_entry.id   AF-L8JKJ2-F1
#
_cell.length_a   1.000
_cell.length_b   1.000
_cell.length_c   1.000
_cell.angle_alpha   90.00
_cell.angle_beta   90.00
_cell.angle_gamma   90.00
#
_symmetry.space_group_name_H-M   'P 1'
#
loop_
_entity.id
_entity.type
_entity.pdbx_description
1 polymer ?
#
loop_
_entity_poly.entity_id
_entity_poly.type
_entity_poly.pdbx_seq_one_letter_code
_entity_poly.pdbx_strand_id
1 'polypeptide(L)'
;MKTEKIIICLAALLFAHNSYAQMICPKIKYEKDYKSNLPTLDEDEIINKNKALIPGGELTCKVSFSYKTLKNNKRYRIEEGLHDGVKYRIFFSDGSGSIQGLAQNKLDYVNDKLGTNWSMRCDVDGMDDSHWCSIDKGDLRVGIWKDGTFFVSVGSNHYPNSKVVVRINKNKPISASENIGFTKEKSIKIIEQLESGSSVLTRYQEWPYQSNIDTSTDLFGFSQAWFILQKVYESVGEHK
;
A
#
# COMPACT_ATOMS: atom_id res chain seq x y z
N MET A 1 67.18 -19.09 -34.51
CA MET A 1 66.40 -18.32 -33.52
C MET A 1 65.44 -17.42 -34.27
N LYS A 2 64.16 -17.81 -34.36
CA LYS A 2 63.09 -17.01 -34.97
C LYS A 2 62.13 -16.61 -33.85
N THR A 3 61.97 -15.31 -33.67
CA THR A 3 61.22 -14.68 -32.60
C THR A 3 59.71 -14.82 -32.88
N GLU A 4 58.99 -15.43 -31.94
CA GLU A 4 57.53 -15.53 -31.94
C GLU A 4 56.91 -14.14 -31.77
N LYS A 5 55.94 -13.80 -32.63
CA LYS A 5 55.03 -12.67 -32.42
C LYS A 5 53.75 -13.22 -31.80
N ILE A 6 53.59 -13.00 -30.50
CA ILE A 6 52.34 -13.24 -29.78
C ILE A 6 51.39 -12.10 -30.16
N ILE A 7 50.33 -12.43 -30.90
CA ILE A 7 49.20 -11.54 -31.17
C ILE A 7 48.26 -11.66 -29.97
N ILE A 8 48.23 -10.64 -29.12
CA ILE A 8 47.25 -10.49 -28.05
C ILE A 8 45.99 -9.89 -28.68
N CYS A 9 44.98 -10.74 -28.93
CA CYS A 9 43.62 -10.27 -29.21
C CYS A 9 43.03 -9.70 -27.91
N LEU A 10 42.98 -8.37 -27.80
CA LEU A 10 42.12 -7.71 -26.82
C LEU A 10 40.66 -7.99 -27.20
N ALA A 11 40.01 -8.90 -26.48
CA ALA A 11 38.56 -8.96 -26.44
C ALA A 11 38.06 -7.71 -25.70
N ALA A 12 37.59 -6.72 -26.45
CA ALA A 12 36.85 -5.60 -25.88
C ALA A 12 35.54 -6.13 -25.31
N LEU A 13 35.52 -6.38 -24.00
CA LEU A 13 34.31 -6.54 -23.20
C LEU A 13 33.55 -5.22 -23.24
N LEU A 14 32.65 -5.09 -24.22
CA LEU A 14 31.60 -4.09 -24.22
C LEU A 14 30.65 -4.42 -23.05
N PHE A 15 30.98 -3.94 -21.85
CA PHE A 15 30.00 -3.83 -20.79
C PHE A 15 28.94 -2.84 -21.28
N ALA A 16 27.77 -3.36 -21.64
CA ALA A 16 26.58 -2.53 -21.83
C ALA A 16 26.34 -1.78 -20.52
N HIS A 17 26.64 -0.48 -20.50
CA HIS A 17 26.14 0.43 -19.49
C HIS A 17 24.62 0.51 -19.66
N ASN A 18 23.89 -0.50 -19.14
CA ASN A 18 22.50 -0.32 -18.78
C ASN A 18 22.49 0.82 -17.77
N SER A 19 22.13 2.01 -18.24
CA SER A 19 22.01 3.20 -17.40
C SER A 19 21.16 2.86 -16.18
N TYR A 20 21.60 3.24 -14.98
CA TYR A 20 20.89 3.00 -13.71
C TYR A 20 19.39 3.41 -13.78
N ALA A 21 19.07 4.40 -14.62
CA ALA A 21 17.72 4.86 -14.90
C ALA A 21 16.81 3.82 -15.60
N GLN A 22 17.36 2.96 -16.47
CA GLN A 22 16.61 1.86 -17.10
C GLN A 22 16.28 0.73 -16.12
N MET A 23 17.04 0.61 -15.02
CA MET A 23 16.84 -0.44 -14.02
C MET A 23 15.65 -0.16 -13.09
N ILE A 24 15.31 1.11 -12.87
CA ILE A 24 14.28 1.55 -11.92
C ILE A 24 12.91 1.67 -12.60
N CYS A 25 12.88 2.03 -13.88
CA CYS A 25 11.68 2.31 -14.67
C CYS A 25 11.63 1.48 -15.96
N PRO A 26 11.26 0.20 -15.91
CA PRO A 26 11.28 -0.67 -17.10
C PRO A 26 10.22 -0.26 -18.15
N LYS A 27 9.16 0.44 -17.73
CA LYS A 27 8.06 0.89 -18.59
C LYS A 27 7.63 2.30 -18.21
N ILE A 28 7.54 3.20 -19.17
CA ILE A 28 7.05 4.57 -18.97
C ILE A 28 5.69 4.74 -19.63
N LYS A 29 4.72 5.33 -18.91
CA LYS A 29 3.40 5.70 -19.43
C LYS A 29 3.10 7.17 -19.10
N TYR A 30 2.78 7.95 -20.12
CA TYR A 30 2.34 9.34 -19.96
C TYR A 30 0.83 9.39 -19.70
N GLU A 31 0.43 10.15 -18.68
CA GLU A 31 -0.98 10.32 -18.32
C GLU A 31 -1.63 11.43 -19.16
N LYS A 32 -2.97 11.47 -19.18
CA LYS A 32 -3.74 12.37 -20.06
C LYS A 32 -3.47 13.85 -19.80
N ASP A 33 -3.09 14.18 -18.58
CA ASP A 33 -2.82 15.54 -18.11
C ASP A 33 -1.39 16.02 -18.38
N TYR A 34 -0.48 15.13 -18.81
CA TYR A 34 0.92 15.42 -19.14
C TYR A 34 1.09 16.64 -20.04
N LYS A 35 2.13 17.45 -19.76
CA LYS A 35 2.47 18.66 -20.51
C LYS A 35 3.85 18.52 -21.17
N SER A 36 3.89 18.29 -22.48
CA SER A 36 5.14 18.05 -23.23
C SER A 36 6.14 19.21 -23.21
N ASN A 37 5.67 20.43 -22.96
CA ASN A 37 6.49 21.64 -22.90
C ASN A 37 7.12 21.90 -21.51
N LEU A 38 6.86 21.06 -20.51
CA LEU A 38 7.35 21.24 -19.14
C LEU A 38 8.40 20.18 -18.78
N PRO A 39 9.39 20.51 -17.92
CA PRO A 39 10.37 19.53 -17.44
C PRO A 39 9.67 18.43 -16.65
N THR A 40 10.28 17.24 -16.61
CA THR A 40 9.82 16.12 -15.78
C THR A 40 10.78 15.95 -14.60
N LEU A 41 10.25 15.95 -13.38
CA LEU A 41 11.00 15.72 -12.15
C LEU A 41 10.58 14.39 -11.54
N ASP A 42 11.53 13.66 -10.95
CA ASP A 42 11.23 12.46 -10.18
C ASP A 42 10.58 12.82 -8.84
N GLU A 43 9.55 12.07 -8.47
CA GLU A 43 8.94 12.14 -7.15
C GLU A 43 9.76 11.27 -6.19
N ASP A 44 10.00 11.79 -4.97
CA ASP A 44 10.69 11.03 -3.93
C ASP A 44 9.90 9.75 -3.60
N GLU A 45 10.62 8.67 -3.31
CA GLU A 45 10.03 7.36 -2.99
C GLU A 45 10.38 6.98 -1.55
N ILE A 46 9.37 6.54 -0.79
CA ILE A 46 9.61 5.95 0.54
C ILE A 46 9.91 4.44 0.45
N ILE A 47 9.55 3.80 -0.68
CA ILE A 47 9.82 2.40 -0.96
C ILE A 47 11.12 2.27 -1.76
N ASN A 48 12.20 1.89 -1.09
CA ASN A 48 13.54 1.81 -1.68
C ASN A 48 13.81 0.46 -2.34
N LYS A 49 12.97 0.05 -3.30
CA LYS A 49 13.12 -1.22 -4.03
C LYS A 49 13.20 -1.01 -5.54
N ASN A 50 14.12 -1.72 -6.19
CA ASN A 50 14.28 -1.66 -7.66
C ASN A 50 13.50 -2.75 -8.40
N LYS A 51 12.69 -3.52 -7.68
CA LYS A 51 11.90 -4.64 -8.20
C LYS A 51 10.51 -4.60 -7.60
N ALA A 52 9.58 -5.29 -8.24
CA ALA A 52 8.24 -5.50 -7.70
C ALA A 52 8.31 -6.13 -6.30
N LEU A 53 7.51 -5.61 -5.37
CA LEU A 53 7.33 -6.10 -4.01
C LEU A 53 6.58 -7.43 -4.02
N ILE A 54 5.62 -7.57 -4.92
CA ILE A 54 4.75 -8.73 -5.03
C ILE A 54 5.19 -9.59 -6.23
N PRO A 55 5.36 -10.91 -6.06
CA PRO A 55 5.69 -11.80 -7.17
C PRO A 55 4.71 -11.68 -8.34
N GLY A 56 5.24 -11.43 -9.54
CA GLY A 56 4.44 -11.23 -10.75
C GLY A 56 3.87 -9.82 -10.93
N GLY A 57 4.17 -8.87 -10.03
CA GLY A 57 3.83 -7.46 -10.19
C GLY A 57 4.57 -6.79 -11.36
N GLU A 58 3.88 -5.86 -12.03
CA GLU A 58 4.42 -5.03 -13.11
C GLU A 58 4.77 -3.64 -12.58
N LEU A 59 6.06 -3.29 -12.61
CA LEU A 59 6.51 -1.92 -12.33
C LEU A 59 6.30 -1.02 -13.55
N THR A 60 5.66 0.13 -13.34
CA THR A 60 5.50 1.18 -14.36
C THR A 60 5.82 2.54 -13.77
N CYS A 61 6.57 3.36 -14.49
CA CYS A 61 6.74 4.78 -14.18
C CYS A 61 5.70 5.60 -14.94
N LYS A 62 4.89 6.33 -14.19
CA LYS A 62 3.86 7.23 -14.68
C LYS A 62 4.41 8.64 -14.74
N VAL A 63 4.05 9.37 -15.78
CA VAL A 63 4.41 10.78 -15.93
C VAL A 63 3.14 11.59 -16.07
N SER A 64 2.88 12.48 -15.11
CA SER A 64 1.67 13.31 -15.06
C SER A 64 2.01 14.76 -14.76
N PHE A 65 1.04 15.66 -14.91
CA PHE A 65 1.25 17.07 -14.59
C PHE A 65 1.25 17.28 -13.07
N SER A 66 2.22 18.04 -12.55
CA SER A 66 2.27 18.33 -11.11
C SER A 66 1.30 19.45 -10.76
N TYR A 67 0.14 19.09 -10.22
CA TYR A 67 -0.82 20.07 -9.68
C TYR A 67 -0.33 20.81 -8.43
N LYS A 68 0.73 20.32 -7.77
CA LYS A 68 1.34 20.97 -6.59
C LYS A 68 2.17 22.20 -6.99
N THR A 69 2.93 22.10 -8.08
CA THR A 69 3.86 23.17 -8.50
C THR A 69 3.36 23.94 -9.72
N LEU A 70 2.50 23.34 -10.54
CA LEU A 70 2.01 23.84 -11.82
C LEU A 70 3.11 24.21 -12.84
N LYS A 71 4.36 23.80 -12.59
CA LYS A 71 5.56 24.20 -13.35
C LYS A 71 6.31 23.04 -13.99
N ASN A 72 6.02 21.82 -13.60
CA ASN A 72 6.69 20.61 -14.08
C ASN A 72 5.70 19.44 -14.19
N ASN A 73 6.09 18.42 -14.94
CA ASN A 73 5.54 17.08 -14.80
C ASN A 73 6.24 16.38 -13.62
N LYS A 74 5.55 15.43 -13.02
CA LYS A 74 6.12 14.51 -12.03
C LYS A 74 6.19 13.10 -12.61
N ARG A 75 7.30 12.41 -12.38
CA ARG A 75 7.47 10.98 -12.69
C ARG A 75 7.47 10.21 -11.38
N TYR A 76 6.59 9.24 -11.29
CA TYR A 76 6.39 8.43 -10.08
C TYR A 76 6.20 6.97 -10.44
N ARG A 77 6.60 6.07 -9.56
CA ARG A 77 6.56 4.63 -9.82
C ARG A 77 5.37 3.97 -9.14
N ILE A 78 4.74 3.07 -9.87
CA ILE A 78 3.68 2.21 -9.37
C ILE A 78 3.99 0.75 -9.66
N GLU A 79 3.46 -0.11 -8.82
CA GLU A 79 3.35 -1.55 -9.07
C GLU A 79 1.88 -1.91 -9.19
N GLU A 80 1.53 -2.63 -10.26
CA GLU A 80 0.19 -3.16 -10.47
C GLU A 80 0.26 -4.66 -10.76
N GLY A 81 -0.75 -5.42 -10.35
CA GLY A 81 -0.77 -6.85 -10.64
C GLY A 81 -1.97 -7.59 -10.06
N LEU A 82 -1.84 -8.91 -10.08
CA LEU A 82 -2.75 -9.85 -9.43
C LEU A 82 -1.97 -10.61 -8.37
N HIS A 83 -2.52 -10.69 -7.16
CA HIS A 83 -2.05 -11.59 -6.12
C HIS A 83 -3.22 -12.51 -5.76
N ASP A 84 -3.08 -13.82 -5.98
CA ASP A 84 -4.12 -14.81 -5.77
C ASP A 84 -5.48 -14.44 -6.40
N GLY A 85 -5.44 -13.87 -7.62
CA GLY A 85 -6.63 -13.45 -8.36
C GLY A 85 -7.22 -12.10 -7.93
N VAL A 86 -6.67 -11.45 -6.90
CA VAL A 86 -7.09 -10.13 -6.41
C VAL A 86 -6.19 -9.05 -7.00
N LYS A 87 -6.80 -8.02 -7.60
CA LYS A 87 -6.05 -6.90 -8.17
C LYS A 87 -5.48 -6.01 -7.07
N TYR A 88 -4.31 -5.44 -7.32
CA TYR A 88 -3.74 -4.41 -6.47
C TYR A 88 -3.00 -3.33 -7.27
N ARG A 89 -2.81 -2.17 -6.63
CA ARG A 89 -1.93 -1.07 -7.04
C ARG A 89 -1.19 -0.53 -5.82
N ILE A 90 0.11 -0.31 -5.94
CA ILE A 90 0.98 0.30 -4.92
C ILE A 90 1.70 1.51 -5.53
N PHE A 91 1.73 2.62 -4.81
CA PHE A 91 2.53 3.80 -5.15
C PHE A 91 3.82 3.80 -4.33
N PHE A 92 4.96 3.86 -5.01
CA PHE A 92 6.28 3.83 -4.36
C PHE A 92 6.61 5.16 -3.68
N SER A 93 5.95 6.24 -4.11
CA SER A 93 6.13 7.60 -3.57
C SER A 93 5.79 7.70 -2.09
N ASP A 94 4.68 7.09 -1.66
CA ASP A 94 4.11 7.28 -0.31
C ASP A 94 3.58 5.99 0.32
N GLY A 95 3.78 4.83 -0.32
CA GLY A 95 3.25 3.55 0.17
C GLY A 95 1.73 3.45 0.13
N SER A 96 1.04 4.41 -0.48
CA SER A 96 -0.40 4.33 -0.67
C SER A 96 -0.74 3.27 -1.72
N GLY A 97 -1.99 2.82 -1.71
CA GLY A 97 -2.42 1.83 -2.68
C GLY A 97 -3.89 1.48 -2.59
N SER A 98 -4.31 0.60 -3.50
CA SER A 98 -5.66 0.07 -3.50
C SER A 98 -5.64 -1.42 -3.82
N ILE A 99 -6.38 -2.20 -3.06
CA ILE A 99 -6.53 -3.65 -3.25
C ILE A 99 -8.00 -3.95 -3.43
N GLN A 100 -8.30 -4.84 -4.37
CA GLN A 100 -9.66 -5.11 -4.81
C GLN A 100 -10.49 -5.66 -3.64
N GLY A 101 -11.52 -4.91 -3.24
CA GLY A 101 -12.36 -5.26 -2.09
C GLY A 101 -13.71 -5.87 -2.47
N LEU A 102 -14.04 -5.96 -3.76
CA LEU A 102 -15.21 -6.67 -4.30
C LEU A 102 -14.85 -7.32 -5.63
N ALA A 103 -15.45 -8.47 -5.95
CA ALA A 103 -15.13 -9.26 -7.13
C ALA A 103 -15.27 -8.48 -8.47
N GLN A 104 -16.20 -7.52 -8.55
CA GLN A 104 -16.45 -6.72 -9.74
C GLN A 104 -15.52 -5.49 -9.89
N ASN A 105 -14.84 -5.08 -8.81
CA ASN A 105 -14.06 -3.85 -8.80
C ASN A 105 -12.82 -3.95 -9.72
N LYS A 106 -12.43 -2.81 -10.31
CA LYS A 106 -11.33 -2.74 -11.29
C LYS A 106 -10.15 -1.89 -10.82
N LEU A 107 -10.17 -1.41 -9.57
CA LEU A 107 -9.25 -0.40 -9.03
C LEU A 107 -9.31 0.91 -9.82
N ASP A 108 -10.50 1.24 -10.28
CA ASP A 108 -10.81 2.46 -11.00
C ASP A 108 -11.46 3.45 -10.01
N TYR A 109 -10.78 4.56 -9.76
CA TYR A 109 -11.24 5.56 -8.79
C TYR A 109 -12.58 6.20 -9.16
N VAL A 110 -12.91 6.28 -10.45
CA VAL A 110 -14.14 6.91 -10.95
C VAL A 110 -15.28 5.90 -10.99
N ASN A 111 -14.98 4.67 -11.42
CA ASN A 111 -15.99 3.65 -11.70
C ASN A 111 -16.28 2.71 -10.52
N ASP A 112 -15.30 2.47 -9.64
CA ASP A 112 -15.53 1.70 -8.42
C ASP A 112 -16.18 2.59 -7.36
N LYS A 113 -17.20 2.07 -6.66
CA LYS A 113 -17.84 2.82 -5.57
C LYS A 113 -16.81 3.13 -4.48
N LEU A 114 -16.75 4.39 -4.06
CA LEU A 114 -15.86 4.84 -2.98
C LEU A 114 -16.01 3.96 -1.73
N GLY A 115 -14.88 3.59 -1.12
CA GLY A 115 -14.85 2.77 0.10
C GLY A 115 -15.14 1.28 -0.09
N THR A 116 -15.25 0.79 -1.34
CA THR A 116 -15.46 -0.65 -1.61
C THR A 116 -14.19 -1.44 -1.85
N ASN A 117 -13.09 -0.77 -2.18
CA ASN A 117 -11.74 -1.37 -2.21
C ASN A 117 -11.06 -1.18 -0.85
N TRP A 118 -10.08 -2.03 -0.55
CA TRP A 118 -9.16 -1.79 0.56
C TRP A 118 -8.23 -0.65 0.17
N SER A 119 -8.26 0.43 0.94
CA SER A 119 -7.36 1.57 0.79
C SER A 119 -6.14 1.33 1.65
N MET A 120 -4.94 1.47 1.09
CA MET A 120 -3.69 1.34 1.83
C MET A 120 -3.03 2.71 1.98
N ARG A 121 -2.43 2.95 3.14
CA ARG A 121 -1.65 4.15 3.45
C ARG A 121 -0.43 3.78 4.29
N CYS A 122 0.69 4.42 4.02
CA CYS A 122 1.81 4.52 4.96
C CYS A 122 2.04 6.00 5.33
N ASP A 123 2.65 6.21 6.48
CA ASP A 123 3.02 7.52 6.98
C ASP A 123 4.40 7.39 7.62
N VAL A 124 5.33 8.25 7.22
CA VAL A 124 6.71 8.28 7.71
C VAL A 124 6.87 9.54 8.56
N ASP A 125 7.33 9.36 9.79
CA ASP A 125 7.64 10.45 10.70
C ASP A 125 8.93 11.14 10.26
N GLY A 126 8.84 12.42 9.90
CA GLY A 126 9.98 13.19 9.41
C GLY A 126 11.04 13.52 10.48
N MET A 127 10.83 13.14 11.73
CA MET A 127 11.76 13.40 12.84
C MET A 127 12.66 12.20 13.15
N ASP A 128 12.13 10.98 13.03
CA ASP A 128 12.83 9.74 13.41
C ASP A 128 12.82 8.64 12.33
N ASP A 129 12.32 8.96 11.13
CA ASP A 129 12.14 8.06 9.97
C ASP A 129 11.30 6.81 10.27
N SER A 130 10.64 6.76 11.43
CA SER A 130 9.77 5.65 11.78
C SER A 130 8.46 5.75 11.02
N HIS A 131 7.84 4.61 10.73
CA HIS A 131 6.64 4.59 9.89
C HIS A 131 5.57 3.67 10.44
N TRP A 132 4.32 3.98 10.10
CA TRP A 132 3.20 3.06 10.29
C TRP A 132 2.46 2.92 8.98
N CYS A 133 1.84 1.77 8.77
CA CYS A 133 1.04 1.51 7.59
C CYS A 133 -0.30 0.87 7.98
N SER A 134 -1.34 1.11 7.19
CA SER A 134 -2.65 0.49 7.40
C SER A 134 -3.39 0.23 6.10
N ILE A 135 -4.32 -0.70 6.18
CA ILE A 135 -5.42 -0.86 5.23
C ILE A 135 -6.75 -0.50 5.90
N ASP A 136 -7.65 0.12 5.15
CA ASP A 136 -9.00 0.42 5.61
C ASP A 136 -10.06 0.09 4.54
N LYS A 137 -11.26 -0.25 5.03
CA LYS A 137 -12.46 -0.43 4.22
C LYS A 137 -13.69 -0.14 5.08
N GLY A 138 -14.44 0.89 4.70
CA GLY A 138 -15.55 1.40 5.51
C GLY A 138 -15.03 1.98 6.82
N ASP A 139 -15.57 1.50 7.95
CA ASP A 139 -15.17 1.93 9.29
C ASP A 139 -14.08 1.05 9.91
N LEU A 140 -13.64 -0.03 9.26
CA LEU A 140 -12.59 -0.90 9.76
C LEU A 140 -11.23 -0.46 9.23
N ARG A 141 -10.27 -0.22 10.13
CA ARG A 141 -8.86 -0.03 9.82
C ARG A 141 -8.01 -1.08 10.53
N VAL A 142 -7.06 -1.65 9.82
CA VAL A 142 -6.09 -2.62 10.34
C VAL A 142 -4.70 -2.18 9.91
N GLY A 143 -3.71 -2.23 10.79
CA GLY A 143 -2.38 -1.77 10.44
C GLY A 143 -1.26 -2.27 11.33
N ILE A 144 -0.08 -1.74 11.04
CA ILE A 144 1.19 -2.03 11.71
C ILE A 144 1.74 -0.70 12.21
N TRP A 145 1.95 -0.60 13.53
CA TRP A 145 2.57 0.54 14.18
C TRP A 145 4.07 0.62 13.90
N LYS A 146 4.68 1.75 14.25
CA LYS A 146 6.12 1.97 14.13
C LYS A 146 7.02 0.99 14.90
N ASP A 147 6.49 0.39 15.96
CA ASP A 147 7.17 -0.66 16.72
C ASP A 147 6.95 -2.08 16.15
N GLY A 148 6.31 -2.20 14.98
CA GLY A 148 5.96 -3.45 14.33
C GLY A 148 4.72 -4.14 14.90
N THR A 149 4.07 -3.56 15.91
CA THR A 149 2.88 -4.18 16.50
C THR A 149 1.61 -3.94 15.67
N PHE A 150 0.73 -4.93 15.65
CA PHE A 150 -0.52 -4.82 14.89
C PHE A 150 -1.59 -4.08 15.67
N PHE A 151 -2.41 -3.32 14.95
CA PHE A 151 -3.55 -2.63 15.51
C PHE A 151 -4.80 -2.81 14.66
N VAL A 152 -5.94 -2.67 15.34
CA VAL A 152 -7.27 -2.60 14.73
C VAL A 152 -7.96 -1.37 15.30
N SER A 153 -8.61 -0.60 14.43
CA SER A 153 -9.47 0.51 14.81
C SER A 153 -10.81 0.39 14.09
N VAL A 154 -11.88 0.88 14.73
CA VAL A 154 -13.25 0.85 14.19
C VAL A 154 -13.86 2.22 14.37
N GLY A 155 -14.24 2.87 13.28
CA GLY A 155 -14.88 4.18 13.27
C GLY A 155 -13.94 5.34 13.60
N SER A 156 -14.54 6.48 13.93
CA SER A 156 -13.85 7.72 14.29
C SER A 156 -14.69 8.54 15.26
N ASN A 157 -14.08 9.56 15.88
CA ASN A 157 -14.77 10.56 16.70
C ASN A 157 -15.71 9.94 17.76
N HIS A 158 -15.17 9.03 18.57
CA HIS A 158 -15.98 8.20 19.45
C HIS A 158 -16.72 8.99 20.52
N TYR A 159 -17.94 8.56 20.84
CA TYR A 159 -18.65 9.05 22.01
C TYR A 159 -17.87 8.65 23.29
N PRO A 160 -17.61 9.56 24.23
CA PRO A 160 -16.80 9.28 25.40
C PRO A 160 -17.30 8.09 26.21
N ASN A 161 -16.37 7.22 26.66
CA ASN A 161 -16.65 6.00 27.43
C ASN A 161 -17.51 4.96 26.69
N SER A 162 -17.67 5.08 25.36
CA SER A 162 -18.33 4.07 24.54
C SER A 162 -17.41 2.85 24.31
N LYS A 163 -17.96 1.87 23.59
CA LYS A 163 -17.23 0.65 23.20
C LYS A 163 -17.18 0.53 21.69
N VAL A 164 -16.06 0.02 21.22
CA VAL A 164 -15.92 -0.50 19.86
C VAL A 164 -16.03 -2.02 19.87
N VAL A 165 -16.69 -2.58 18.87
CA VAL A 165 -16.93 -4.02 18.76
C VAL A 165 -16.67 -4.49 17.35
N VAL A 166 -16.02 -5.65 17.24
CA VAL A 166 -15.83 -6.37 15.98
C VAL A 166 -16.37 -7.77 16.13
N ARG A 167 -17.11 -8.25 15.12
CA ARG A 167 -17.55 -9.63 15.01
C ARG A 167 -17.28 -10.14 13.59
N ILE A 168 -16.41 -11.13 13.46
CA ILE A 168 -16.14 -11.77 12.19
C ILE A 168 -17.09 -12.96 12.03
N ASN A 169 -17.82 -12.99 10.92
CA ASN A 169 -18.86 -13.98 10.64
C ASN A 169 -19.83 -14.10 11.83
N LYS A 170 -19.97 -15.31 12.39
CA LYS A 170 -20.82 -15.60 13.54
C LYS A 170 -20.03 -15.83 14.84
N ASN A 171 -18.72 -15.56 14.85
CA ASN A 171 -17.87 -15.75 16.02
C ASN A 171 -18.32 -14.89 17.20
N LYS A 172 -17.77 -15.16 18.40
CA LYS A 172 -18.02 -14.32 19.57
C LYS A 172 -17.48 -12.90 19.32
N PRO A 173 -18.29 -11.84 19.56
CA PRO A 173 -17.82 -10.47 19.42
C PRO A 173 -16.60 -10.18 20.30
N ILE A 174 -15.65 -9.41 19.76
CA ILE A 174 -14.48 -8.89 20.47
C ILE A 174 -14.73 -7.40 20.70
N SER A 175 -14.61 -6.93 21.94
CA SER A 175 -14.90 -5.54 22.30
C SER A 175 -13.71 -4.88 23.00
N ALA A 176 -13.64 -3.57 22.87
CA ALA A 176 -12.72 -2.69 23.59
C ALA A 176 -13.42 -1.40 24.00
N SER A 177 -12.86 -0.67 24.96
CA SER A 177 -13.26 0.71 25.21
C SER A 177 -12.67 1.62 24.14
N GLU A 178 -13.38 2.69 23.79
CA GLU A 178 -12.92 3.64 22.77
C GLU A 178 -11.57 4.30 23.12
N ASN A 179 -11.36 4.61 24.40
CA ASN A 179 -10.18 5.33 24.87
C ASN A 179 -8.90 4.48 24.95
N ILE A 180 -9.03 3.16 24.99
CA ILE A 180 -7.89 2.22 25.07
C ILE A 180 -7.71 1.48 23.74
N GLY A 181 -8.80 1.20 23.03
CA GLY A 181 -8.79 0.40 21.82
C GLY A 181 -8.51 -1.08 22.07
N PHE A 182 -8.30 -1.83 20.98
CA PHE A 182 -7.97 -3.25 21.05
C PHE A 182 -6.53 -3.45 21.51
N THR A 183 -6.32 -4.31 22.51
CA THR A 183 -4.97 -4.72 22.94
C THR A 183 -4.27 -5.48 21.82
N LYS A 184 -2.95 -5.62 21.90
CA LYS A 184 -2.14 -6.37 20.93
C LYS A 184 -2.69 -7.79 20.69
N GLU A 185 -3.06 -8.50 21.74
CA GLU A 185 -3.60 -9.86 21.66
C GLU A 185 -4.97 -9.89 20.97
N LYS A 186 -5.81 -8.88 21.22
CA LYS A 186 -7.10 -8.75 20.53
C LYS A 186 -6.90 -8.40 19.07
N SER A 187 -5.99 -7.51 18.74
CA SER A 187 -5.67 -7.12 17.36
C SER A 187 -5.18 -8.32 16.55
N ILE A 188 -4.23 -9.11 17.08
CA ILE A 188 -3.76 -10.35 16.43
C ILE A 188 -4.94 -11.30 16.18
N LYS A 189 -5.74 -11.58 17.22
CA LYS A 189 -6.89 -12.48 17.11
C LYS A 189 -7.95 -11.99 16.12
N ILE A 190 -8.15 -10.67 16.01
CA ILE A 190 -9.07 -10.08 15.04
C ILE A 190 -8.53 -10.29 13.63
N ILE A 191 -7.25 -10.00 13.40
CA ILE A 191 -6.59 -10.12 12.09
C ILE A 191 -6.64 -11.57 11.59
N GLU A 192 -6.27 -12.54 12.42
CA GLU A 192 -6.35 -13.97 12.08
C GLU A 192 -7.77 -14.40 11.66
N GLN A 193 -8.80 -13.85 12.33
CA GLN A 193 -10.19 -14.08 11.95
C GLN A 193 -10.57 -13.37 10.65
N LEU A 194 -10.06 -12.16 10.41
CA LEU A 194 -10.31 -11.43 9.17
C LEU A 194 -9.70 -12.14 7.95
N GLU A 195 -8.49 -12.71 8.07
CA GLU A 195 -7.80 -13.44 6.99
C GLU A 195 -8.55 -14.69 6.53
N SER A 196 -9.27 -15.35 7.44
CA SER A 196 -10.07 -16.56 7.18
C SER A 196 -11.58 -16.31 7.08
N GLY A 197 -12.00 -15.06 7.33
CA GLY A 197 -13.41 -14.66 7.39
C GLY A 197 -13.99 -14.33 6.02
N SER A 198 -15.32 -14.28 5.95
CA SER A 198 -16.03 -13.82 4.75
C SER A 198 -16.71 -12.46 4.97
N SER A 199 -17.02 -12.12 6.22
CA SER A 199 -17.69 -10.88 6.58
C SER A 199 -17.29 -10.41 7.96
N VAL A 200 -17.32 -9.10 8.18
CA VAL A 200 -17.14 -8.47 9.47
C VAL A 200 -18.33 -7.56 9.77
N LEU A 201 -18.78 -7.57 11.02
CA LEU A 201 -19.70 -6.60 11.58
C LEU A 201 -18.94 -5.76 12.60
N THR A 202 -18.90 -4.46 12.37
CA THR A 202 -18.34 -3.46 13.28
C THR A 202 -19.47 -2.72 13.99
N ARG A 203 -19.19 -2.25 15.20
CA ARG A 203 -20.07 -1.36 15.95
C ARG A 203 -19.24 -0.32 16.72
N TYR A 204 -19.63 0.94 16.60
CA TYR A 204 -19.12 2.03 17.43
C TYR A 204 -20.22 3.07 17.68
N GLN A 205 -19.92 4.09 18.49
CA GLN A 205 -20.79 5.25 18.72
C GLN A 205 -20.01 6.51 18.39
N GLU A 206 -20.60 7.43 17.64
CA GLU A 206 -19.94 8.66 17.18
C GLU A 206 -20.47 9.89 17.92
N TRP A 207 -19.57 10.71 18.45
CA TRP A 207 -19.91 11.98 19.08
C TRP A 207 -20.62 12.92 18.09
N PRO A 208 -21.69 13.63 18.49
CA PRO A 208 -22.24 13.76 19.85
C PRO A 208 -23.37 12.77 20.19
N TYR A 209 -23.59 11.73 19.39
CA TYR A 209 -24.74 10.84 19.54
C TYR A 209 -24.36 9.49 20.12
N GLN A 210 -25.03 9.08 21.20
CA GLN A 210 -24.80 7.78 21.84
C GLN A 210 -25.56 6.62 21.13
N SER A 211 -25.77 6.73 19.82
CA SER A 211 -26.42 5.72 18.99
C SER A 211 -25.38 4.78 18.38
N ASN A 212 -25.69 3.49 18.32
CA ASN A 212 -24.82 2.53 17.65
C ASN A 212 -24.84 2.77 16.14
N ILE A 213 -23.64 2.80 15.56
CA ILE A 213 -23.39 2.72 14.13
C ILE A 213 -22.89 1.30 13.87
N ASP A 214 -23.65 0.54 13.11
CA ASP A 214 -23.34 -0.86 12.76
C ASP A 214 -23.04 -0.95 11.27
N THR A 215 -21.87 -1.47 10.90
CA THR A 215 -21.49 -1.65 9.49
C THR A 215 -21.15 -3.12 9.24
N SER A 216 -21.79 -3.71 8.22
CA SER A 216 -21.41 -5.03 7.72
C SER A 216 -20.57 -4.88 6.45
N THR A 217 -19.38 -5.45 6.48
CA THR A 217 -18.40 -5.35 5.40
C THR A 217 -17.99 -6.75 4.95
N ASP A 218 -18.05 -6.98 3.64
CA ASP A 218 -17.52 -8.19 3.01
C ASP A 218 -15.98 -8.19 3.06
N LEU A 219 -15.36 -9.34 3.35
CA LEU A 219 -13.91 -9.47 3.53
C LEU A 219 -13.16 -9.91 2.27
N PHE A 220 -13.80 -9.89 1.09
CA PHE A 220 -13.11 -10.15 -0.17
C PHE A 220 -11.85 -9.29 -0.30
N GLY A 221 -10.75 -9.95 -0.64
CA GLY A 221 -9.43 -9.33 -0.82
C GLY A 221 -8.70 -8.93 0.46
N PHE A 222 -9.25 -9.19 1.66
CA PHE A 222 -8.58 -8.78 2.91
C PHE A 222 -7.22 -9.47 3.11
N SER A 223 -7.15 -10.80 2.93
CA SER A 223 -5.89 -11.53 3.16
C SER A 223 -4.79 -11.08 2.19
N GLN A 224 -5.13 -10.81 0.93
CA GLN A 224 -4.19 -10.24 -0.05
C GLN A 224 -3.80 -8.80 0.33
N ALA A 225 -4.75 -7.97 0.75
CA ALA A 225 -4.47 -6.62 1.22
C ALA A 225 -3.53 -6.63 2.43
N TRP A 226 -3.73 -7.54 3.38
CA TRP A 226 -2.90 -7.71 4.56
C TRP A 226 -1.49 -8.20 4.23
N PHE A 227 -1.36 -9.15 3.30
CA PHE A 227 -0.06 -9.59 2.79
C PHE A 227 0.70 -8.45 2.10
N ILE A 228 0.02 -7.70 1.23
CA ILE A 228 0.61 -6.58 0.50
C ILE A 228 1.05 -5.48 1.47
N LEU A 229 0.22 -5.15 2.47
CA LEU A 229 0.56 -4.18 3.49
C LEU A 229 1.86 -4.53 4.22
N GLN A 230 2.03 -5.80 4.61
CA GLN A 230 3.26 -6.25 5.26
C GLN A 230 4.48 -6.08 4.35
N LYS A 231 4.36 -6.40 3.06
CA LYS A 231 5.45 -6.21 2.08
C LYS A 231 5.82 -4.74 1.89
N VAL A 232 4.83 -3.85 1.87
CA VAL A 232 5.06 -2.40 1.82
C VAL A 232 5.73 -1.93 3.11
N TYR A 233 5.18 -2.28 4.27
CA TYR A 233 5.74 -1.90 5.57
C TYR A 233 7.21 -2.33 5.73
N GLU A 234 7.55 -3.55 5.31
CA GLU A 234 8.92 -4.06 5.30
C GLU A 234 9.85 -3.29 4.34
N SER A 235 9.31 -2.67 3.29
CA SER A 235 10.10 -2.02 2.25
C SER A 235 10.26 -0.50 2.42
N VAL A 236 9.50 0.10 3.34
CA VAL A 236 9.60 1.52 3.69
C VAL A 236 10.84 1.75 4.55
N GLY A 237 11.63 2.77 4.20
CA GLY A 237 12.79 3.19 5.00
C GLY A 237 13.98 2.24 4.98
N GLU A 238 13.96 1.17 4.17
CA GLU A 238 15.15 0.33 3.97
C GLU A 238 16.23 1.11 3.20
N HIS A 239 17.09 1.82 3.92
CA HIS A 239 18.38 2.28 3.41
C HIS A 239 19.43 1.23 3.77
N LYS A 240 19.80 0.38 2.80
CA LYS A 240 21.02 -0.43 2.85
C LYS A 240 21.73 -0.39 1.50
#